data_AF-A0A523YNH7-F1
#
_entry.id   AF-A0A523YNH7-F1
#
_cell.length_a   1.000
_cell.length_b   1.000
_cell.length_c   1.000
_cell.angle_alpha   90.00
_cell.angle_beta   90.00
_cell.angle_gamma   90.00
#
_symmetry.space_group_name_H-M   'P 1'
#
loop_
_entity.id
_entity.type
_entity.pdbx_description
1 polymer ?
#
loop_
_entity_poly.entity_id
_entity_poly.type
_entity_poly.pdbx_seq_one_letter_code
_entity_poly.pdbx_strand_id
1 'polypeptide(L)'
;MRKLFWIIVFSISMALVEAGVVIYLRAIYSPEVFAFPLEMMATRHFVVEIGREAATIFMLISVSALIGKKFWEKFAYFLICFGFWDIFYYIWLKIAIGWPLSLLDWDILFLIPLPWIGPVIAPVTIAIMMISAGLFIIFLFKKGYDFQPSSLAWVLVNRYPYHPLFFYEGHWGQPSPTYTFAIQV
;
A
#
# COMPACT_ATOMS: atom_id res chain seq x y z
N MET A 1 -0.98 -18.77 -9.19
CA MET A 1 -1.95 -18.05 -10.04
C MET A 1 -3.35 -18.10 -9.45
N ARG A 2 -3.88 -19.27 -9.06
CA ARG A 2 -5.20 -19.41 -8.40
C ARG A 2 -5.46 -18.46 -7.22
N LYS A 3 -4.50 -18.29 -6.30
CA LYS A 3 -4.62 -17.38 -5.16
C LYS A 3 -4.86 -15.92 -5.56
N LEU A 4 -4.12 -15.45 -6.57
CA LEU A 4 -4.22 -14.07 -7.05
C LEU A 4 -5.58 -13.79 -7.70
N PHE A 5 -6.08 -14.74 -8.49
CA PHE A 5 -7.42 -14.64 -9.07
C PHE A 5 -8.49 -14.43 -7.99
N TRP A 6 -8.50 -15.24 -6.94
CA TRP A 6 -9.49 -15.12 -5.87
C TRP A 6 -9.36 -13.84 -5.05
N ILE A 7 -8.14 -13.32 -4.85
CA ILE A 7 -7.94 -12.01 -4.20
C ILE A 7 -8.54 -10.90 -5.04
N ILE A 8 -8.27 -10.89 -6.35
CA ILE A 8 -8.77 -9.85 -7.24
C ILE A 8 -10.30 -9.90 -7.27
N VAL A 9 -10.89 -11.09 -7.42
CA VAL A 9 -12.35 -11.27 -7.37
C VAL A 9 -12.91 -10.76 -6.05
N PHE A 10 -12.33 -11.18 -4.92
CA PHE A 10 -12.77 -10.73 -3.60
C PHE A 10 -12.69 -9.20 -3.45
N SER A 11 -11.56 -8.59 -3.82
CA SER A 11 -11.37 -7.13 -3.74
C SER A 11 -12.40 -6.36 -4.56
N ILE A 12 -12.63 -6.79 -5.80
CA ILE A 12 -13.60 -6.13 -6.71
C ILE A 12 -15.02 -6.26 -6.17
N SER A 13 -15.40 -7.45 -5.68
CA SER A 13 -16.71 -7.69 -5.08
C SER A 13 -16.90 -6.92 -3.77
N MET A 14 -15.89 -6.87 -2.91
CA MET A 14 -15.94 -6.11 -1.66
C MET A 14 -16.03 -4.60 -1.92
N ALA A 15 -15.36 -4.10 -2.96
CA ALA A 15 -15.45 -2.71 -3.38
C ALA A 15 -16.87 -2.34 -3.83
N LEU A 16 -17.59 -3.27 -4.47
CA LEU A 16 -19.00 -3.04 -4.84
C LEU A 16 -19.90 -2.94 -3.60
N VAL A 17 -19.67 -3.78 -2.59
CA VAL A 17 -20.42 -3.73 -1.31
C VAL A 17 -20.20 -2.36 -0.65
N GLU A 18 -18.95 -1.93 -0.56
CA GLU A 18 -18.58 -0.63 -0.01
C GLU A 18 -19.24 0.52 -0.79
N ALA A 19 -19.09 0.53 -2.12
CA ALA A 19 -19.68 1.56 -2.97
C ALA A 19 -21.20 1.60 -2.83
N GLY A 20 -21.86 0.44 -2.76
CA GLY A 20 -23.30 0.35 -2.53
C GLY A 20 -23.72 1.03 -1.22
N VAL A 21 -23.02 0.75 -0.12
CA VAL A 21 -23.29 1.41 1.16
C VAL A 21 -23.10 2.93 1.05
N VAL A 22 -22.00 3.40 0.46
CA VAL A 22 -21.72 4.83 0.29
C VAL A 22 -22.77 5.52 -0.60
N ILE A 23 -23.22 4.86 -1.67
CA ILE A 23 -24.29 5.39 -2.54
C ILE A 23 -25.58 5.58 -1.74
N TYR A 24 -25.99 4.58 -0.95
CA TYR A 24 -27.19 4.70 -0.12
C TYR A 24 -27.04 5.78 0.95
N LEU A 25 -25.88 5.89 1.59
CA LEU A 25 -25.61 6.94 2.56
C LEU A 25 -25.72 8.33 1.91
N ARG A 26 -25.09 8.53 0.75
CA ARG A 26 -25.19 9.80 -0.01
C ARG A 26 -26.63 10.13 -0.38
N ALA A 27 -27.41 9.13 -0.81
CA ALA A 27 -28.82 9.32 -1.15
C ALA A 27 -29.69 9.70 0.06
N ILE A 28 -29.35 9.22 1.26
CA ILE A 28 -30.10 9.52 2.49
C ILE A 28 -29.75 10.91 3.04
N TYR A 29 -28.47 11.30 3.02
CA TYR A 29 -28.01 12.52 3.69
C TYR A 29 -27.89 13.75 2.78
N SER A 30 -27.82 13.59 1.46
CA SER A 30 -27.66 14.71 0.53
C SER A 30 -28.55 14.56 -0.71
N PRO A 31 -29.88 14.70 -0.57
CA PRO A 31 -30.81 14.65 -1.68
C PRO A 31 -30.66 15.84 -2.65
N GLU A 32 -30.16 16.98 -2.17
CA GLU A 32 -30.00 18.22 -2.94
C GLU A 32 -28.49 18.46 -3.20
N VAL A 33 -28.06 18.19 -4.44
CA VAL A 33 -26.75 18.47 -5.04
C VAL A 33 -25.55 17.70 -4.44
N PHE A 34 -24.90 16.93 -5.31
CA PHE A 34 -23.60 16.25 -5.14
C PHE A 34 -22.42 17.25 -4.95
N ALA A 35 -22.60 18.31 -4.17
CA ALA A 35 -21.59 19.31 -3.86
C ALA A 35 -20.95 19.01 -2.51
N PHE A 36 -19.63 18.90 -2.51
CA PHE A 36 -18.84 18.88 -1.29
C PHE A 36 -18.91 20.27 -0.62
N PRO A 37 -18.98 20.39 0.72
CA PRO A 37 -18.84 19.34 1.74
C PRO A 37 -20.17 18.69 2.12
N LEU A 38 -20.13 17.38 2.41
CA LEU A 38 -21.26 16.67 3.03
C LEU A 38 -21.73 17.44 4.27
N GLU A 39 -22.99 17.88 4.28
CA GLU A 39 -23.59 18.49 5.46
C GLU A 39 -23.38 17.58 6.68
N MET A 40 -23.01 18.18 7.82
CA MET A 40 -22.57 17.47 9.02
C MET A 40 -23.53 16.32 9.38
N MET A 41 -23.11 15.08 9.09
CA MET A 41 -23.83 13.88 9.51
C MET A 41 -24.00 13.91 11.04
N ALA A 42 -25.20 13.60 11.52
CA ALA A 42 -25.44 13.53 12.96
C ALA A 42 -24.43 12.57 13.62
N THR A 43 -23.94 12.93 14.81
CA THR A 43 -22.78 12.30 15.49
C THR A 43 -22.86 10.77 15.58
N ARG A 44 -24.06 10.19 15.63
CA ARG A 44 -24.27 8.74 15.68
C ARG A 44 -23.92 8.03 14.36
N HIS A 45 -24.13 8.67 13.22
CA HIS A 45 -23.82 8.10 11.91
C HIS A 45 -22.31 8.10 11.66
N PHE A 46 -21.59 9.08 12.17
CA PHE A 46 -20.13 9.16 12.08
C PHE A 46 -19.42 7.96 12.74
N VAL A 47 -19.89 7.50 13.90
CA VAL A 47 -19.33 6.31 14.58
C VAL A 47 -19.57 5.04 13.77
N VAL A 48 -20.73 4.93 13.09
CA VAL A 48 -21.04 3.80 12.22
C VAL A 48 -20.14 3.80 10.99
N GLU A 49 -19.86 4.96 10.39
CA GLU A 49 -18.93 5.06 9.27
C GLU A 49 -17.50 4.67 9.65
N ILE A 50 -17.02 5.11 10.81
CA ILE A 50 -15.72 4.65 11.34
C ILE A 50 -15.74 3.14 11.56
N GLY A 51 -16.80 2.60 12.17
CA GLY A 51 -16.93 1.16 12.39
C GLY A 51 -16.92 0.37 11.08
N ARG A 52 -17.57 0.88 10.03
CA ARG A 52 -17.62 0.30 8.70
C ARG A 52 -16.24 0.29 8.04
N GLU A 53 -15.53 1.41 8.02
CA GLU A 53 -14.16 1.48 7.47
C GLU A 53 -13.20 0.56 8.20
N ALA A 54 -13.27 0.53 9.54
CA ALA A 54 -12.47 -0.38 10.35
C ALA A 54 -12.76 -1.84 9.99
N ALA A 55 -14.04 -2.20 9.86
CA ALA A 55 -14.44 -3.54 9.45
C ALA A 55 -13.91 -3.89 8.05
N THR A 56 -13.97 -2.97 7.10
CA THR A 56 -13.41 -3.18 5.75
C THR A 56 -11.92 -3.44 5.80
N ILE A 57 -11.15 -2.64 6.53
CA ILE A 57 -9.70 -2.88 6.71
C ILE A 57 -9.44 -4.26 7.32
N PHE A 58 -10.17 -4.64 8.38
CA PHE A 58 -10.02 -5.97 9.00
C PHE A 58 -10.37 -7.12 8.05
N MET A 59 -11.39 -6.96 7.21
CA MET A 59 -11.74 -7.96 6.19
C MET A 59 -10.60 -8.15 5.17
N LEU A 60 -10.05 -7.05 4.64
CA LEU A 60 -8.93 -7.09 3.69
C LEU A 60 -7.67 -7.73 4.31
N ILE A 61 -7.34 -7.37 5.55
CA ILE A 61 -6.23 -7.96 6.31
C ILE A 61 -6.46 -9.46 6.52
N SER A 62 -7.66 -9.86 6.93
CA SER A 62 -7.99 -11.25 7.24
C SER A 62 -7.84 -12.16 6.03
N VAL A 63 -8.39 -11.78 4.88
CA VAL A 63 -8.26 -12.57 3.64
C VAL A 63 -6.81 -12.69 3.19
N SER A 64 -6.07 -11.58 3.26
CA SER A 64 -4.65 -11.56 2.86
C SER A 64 -3.77 -12.40 3.79
N ALA A 65 -4.06 -12.39 5.09
CA ALA A 65 -3.36 -13.18 6.11
C ALA A 65 -3.58 -14.70 5.95
N LEU A 66 -4.77 -15.12 5.48
CA LEU A 66 -5.10 -16.54 5.22
C LEU A 66 -4.39 -17.10 3.99
N ILE A 67 -4.02 -16.24 3.02
CA ILE A 67 -3.49 -16.68 1.73
C ILE A 67 -1.97 -16.83 1.72
N GLY A 68 -1.25 -15.90 2.37
CA GLY A 68 0.21 -15.91 2.41
C GLY A 68 0.78 -16.89 3.45
N LYS A 69 1.93 -17.50 3.16
CA LYS A 69 2.63 -18.36 4.13
C LYS A 69 3.56 -17.54 5.03
N LYS A 70 4.33 -16.63 4.43
CA LYS A 70 5.29 -15.75 5.12
C LYS A 70 4.69 -14.37 5.35
N PHE A 71 5.20 -13.63 6.35
CA PHE A 71 4.73 -12.28 6.67
C PHE A 71 4.71 -11.36 5.44
N TRP A 72 5.82 -11.28 4.70
CA TRP A 72 5.92 -10.45 3.50
C TRP A 72 5.07 -10.93 2.33
N GLU A 73 4.80 -12.23 2.24
CA GLU A 73 3.84 -12.76 1.26
C GLU A 73 2.40 -12.34 1.62
N LYS A 74 2.03 -12.41 2.91
CA LYS A 74 0.74 -11.91 3.41
C LYS A 74 0.58 -10.41 3.17
N PHE A 75 1.63 -9.64 3.45
CA PHE A 75 1.66 -8.20 3.20
C PHE A 75 1.53 -7.86 1.71
N ALA A 76 2.22 -8.59 0.83
CA ALA A 76 2.10 -8.39 -0.61
C ALA A 76 0.67 -8.66 -1.12
N TYR A 77 0.03 -9.72 -0.63
CA TYR A 77 -1.38 -9.98 -0.94
C TYR A 77 -2.30 -8.89 -0.39
N PHE A 78 -2.01 -8.35 0.80
CA PHE A 78 -2.74 -7.20 1.34
C PHE A 78 -2.61 -5.97 0.46
N LEU A 79 -1.41 -5.63 -0.02
CA LEU A 79 -1.20 -4.48 -0.90
C LEU A 79 -2.02 -4.59 -2.19
N ILE A 80 -2.01 -5.77 -2.82
CA ILE A 80 -2.82 -6.05 -4.00
C ILE A 80 -4.30 -5.95 -3.66
N CYS A 81 -4.73 -6.59 -2.57
CA CYS A 81 -6.12 -6.65 -2.17
C CYS A 81 -6.69 -5.24 -1.90
N PHE A 82 -5.95 -4.42 -1.16
CA PHE A 82 -6.27 -3.04 -0.84
C PHE A 82 -6.30 -2.16 -2.09
N GLY A 83 -5.26 -2.22 -2.94
CA GLY A 83 -5.22 -1.37 -4.13
C GLY A 83 -6.32 -1.69 -5.15
N PHE A 84 -6.64 -2.98 -5.35
CA PHE A 84 -7.77 -3.34 -6.21
C PHE A 84 -9.11 -2.87 -5.62
N TRP A 85 -9.30 -3.02 -4.31
CA TRP A 85 -10.51 -2.56 -3.64
C TRP A 85 -10.70 -1.05 -3.80
N ASP A 86 -9.63 -0.27 -3.58
CA ASP A 86 -9.64 1.20 -3.62
C ASP A 86 -9.96 1.73 -5.03
N ILE A 87 -9.32 1.19 -6.08
CA ILE A 87 -9.59 1.59 -7.46
C ILE A 87 -11.02 1.22 -7.87
N PHE A 88 -11.46 0.00 -7.56
CA PHE A 88 -12.77 -0.47 -7.98
C PHE A 88 -13.91 0.21 -7.22
N TYR A 89 -13.67 0.70 -6.01
CA TYR A 89 -14.63 1.53 -5.29
C TYR A 89 -15.02 2.75 -6.13
N TYR A 90 -14.03 3.48 -6.67
CA TYR A 90 -14.26 4.63 -7.56
C TYR A 90 -14.91 4.23 -8.89
N ILE A 91 -14.53 3.07 -9.46
CA ILE A 91 -15.15 2.57 -10.70
C ILE A 91 -16.64 2.29 -10.48
N TRP A 92 -17.00 1.64 -9.37
CA TRP A 92 -18.40 1.34 -9.06
C TRP A 92 -19.22 2.60 -8.79
N LEU A 93 -18.65 3.59 -8.09
CA LEU A 93 -19.27 4.90 -7.95
C LEU A 93 -19.49 5.59 -9.31
N LYS A 94 -18.50 5.49 -10.21
CA LYS A 94 -18.59 6.11 -11.54
C LYS A 94 -19.69 5.49 -12.38
N ILE A 95 -19.83 4.16 -12.31
CA ILE A 95 -20.87 3.41 -13.02
C ILE A 95 -22.25 3.71 -12.45
N ALA A 96 -22.39 3.74 -11.12
CA ALA A 96 -23.70 3.86 -10.47
C ALA A 96 -24.27 5.28 -10.46
N ILE A 97 -23.43 6.28 -10.18
CA ILE A 97 -23.86 7.67 -9.95
C ILE A 97 -23.07 8.70 -10.78
N GLY A 98 -22.19 8.26 -11.67
CA GLY A 98 -21.42 9.17 -12.54
C GLY A 98 -20.28 9.93 -11.84
N TRP A 99 -20.05 9.69 -10.55
CA TRP A 99 -19.03 10.33 -9.72
C TRP A 99 -17.77 9.44 -9.60
N PRO A 100 -16.54 9.98 -9.64
CA PRO A 100 -16.19 11.39 -9.77
C PRO A 100 -16.30 11.89 -11.22
N LEU A 101 -16.56 13.18 -11.43
CA LEU A 101 -16.58 13.80 -12.76
C LEU A 101 -15.17 13.93 -13.34
N SER A 102 -14.20 14.23 -12.47
CA SER A 102 -12.77 14.36 -12.77
C SER A 102 -11.92 13.70 -11.69
N LEU A 103 -10.71 13.25 -12.04
CA LEU A 103 -9.74 12.73 -11.06
C LEU A 103 -9.26 13.80 -10.06
N LEU A 104 -9.56 15.07 -10.32
CA LEU A 104 -9.24 16.19 -9.43
C LEU A 104 -10.39 16.56 -8.48
N ASP A 105 -11.54 15.88 -8.57
CA ASP A 105 -12.63 16.10 -7.64
C ASP A 105 -12.22 15.71 -6.23
N TRP A 106 -12.64 16.50 -5.25
CA TRP A 106 -12.35 16.27 -3.85
C TRP A 106 -13.30 15.20 -3.29
N ASP A 107 -12.73 14.29 -2.51
CA ASP A 107 -13.46 13.25 -1.80
C ASP A 107 -12.91 13.03 -0.39
N ILE A 108 -13.71 12.39 0.45
CA ILE A 108 -13.27 11.85 1.73
C ILE A 108 -12.71 10.46 1.45
N LEU A 109 -11.38 10.36 1.48
CA LEU A 109 -10.65 9.17 1.08
C LEU A 109 -10.74 8.08 2.14
N PHE A 110 -10.53 8.45 3.40
CA PHE A 110 -10.61 7.59 4.58
C PHE A 110 -10.89 8.45 5.82
N LEU A 111 -11.64 7.93 6.79
CA LEU A 111 -11.87 8.54 8.10
C LEU A 111 -10.86 8.10 9.15
N ILE A 112 -10.29 6.90 9.03
CA ILE A 112 -9.32 6.33 9.98
C ILE A 112 -7.89 6.48 9.46
N PRO A 113 -6.91 6.91 10.29
CA PRO A 113 -7.02 7.33 11.69
C PRO A 113 -7.48 8.78 11.87
N LEU A 114 -7.40 9.59 10.81
CA LEU A 114 -7.91 10.95 10.73
C LEU A 114 -8.57 11.13 9.36
N PRO A 115 -9.63 11.95 9.24
CA PRO A 115 -10.27 12.25 7.97
C PRO A 115 -9.26 12.79 6.96
N TRP A 116 -9.00 12.00 5.93
CA TRP A 116 -8.16 12.39 4.81
C TRP A 116 -9.05 12.83 3.66
N ILE A 117 -9.04 14.13 3.40
CA ILE A 117 -9.77 14.74 2.29
C ILE A 117 -8.75 15.13 1.22
N GLY A 118 -8.99 14.76 -0.03
CA GLY A 118 -8.09 15.05 -1.13
C GLY A 118 -8.69 14.73 -2.50
N PRO A 119 -7.96 15.05 -3.59
CA PRO A 119 -8.40 14.72 -4.93
C PRO A 119 -8.34 13.21 -5.17
N VAL A 120 -9.29 12.66 -5.94
CA VAL A 120 -9.37 11.21 -6.26
C VAL A 120 -8.09 10.65 -6.90
N ILE A 121 -7.27 11.48 -7.54
CA ILE A 121 -5.97 11.04 -8.06
C ILE A 121 -5.01 10.53 -6.97
N ALA A 122 -5.11 11.05 -5.74
CA ALA A 122 -4.25 10.66 -4.63
C ALA A 122 -4.41 9.17 -4.25
N PRO A 123 -5.62 8.69 -3.88
CA PRO A 123 -5.82 7.28 -3.53
C PRO A 123 -5.53 6.36 -4.72
N VAL A 124 -5.97 6.71 -5.93
CA VAL A 124 -5.75 5.91 -7.15
C VAL A 124 -4.25 5.72 -7.44
N THR A 125 -3.44 6.76 -7.26
CA THR A 125 -1.98 6.66 -7.47
C THR A 125 -1.34 5.74 -6.43
N ILE A 126 -1.73 5.88 -5.17
CA ILE A 126 -1.25 5.03 -4.07
C ILE A 126 -1.64 3.58 -4.32
N ALA A 127 -2.88 3.31 -4.72
CA ALA A 127 -3.38 1.99 -5.05
C ALA A 127 -2.56 1.33 -6.18
N ILE A 128 -2.23 2.06 -7.24
CA ILE A 128 -1.36 1.56 -8.33
C ILE A 128 0.04 1.21 -7.81
N MET A 129 0.63 2.06 -6.95
CA MET A 129 1.92 1.79 -6.32
C MET A 129 1.86 0.55 -5.43
N MET A 130 0.79 0.39 -4.65
CA MET A 130 0.59 -0.79 -3.79
C MET A 130 0.45 -2.07 -4.62
N ILE A 131 -0.36 -2.07 -5.69
CA ILE A 131 -0.51 -3.23 -6.56
C ILE A 131 0.82 -3.61 -7.20
N SER A 132 1.56 -2.64 -7.75
CA SER A 132 2.84 -2.91 -8.40
C SER A 132 3.87 -3.46 -7.41
N ALA A 133 3.97 -2.89 -6.20
CA ALA A 133 4.84 -3.39 -5.14
C ALA A 133 4.45 -4.80 -4.68
N GLY A 134 3.16 -5.07 -4.47
CA GLY A 134 2.69 -6.41 -4.07
C GLY A 134 2.96 -7.47 -5.14
N LEU A 135 2.74 -7.15 -6.42
CA LEU A 135 3.06 -8.04 -7.53
C LEU A 135 4.56 -8.33 -7.62
N PHE A 136 5.40 -7.31 -7.41
CA PHE A 136 6.85 -7.45 -7.38
C PHE A 136 7.32 -8.36 -6.24
N ILE A 137 6.79 -8.20 -5.02
CA ILE A 137 7.12 -9.06 -3.88
C ILE A 137 6.71 -10.52 -4.16
N ILE A 138 5.51 -10.75 -4.69
CA ILE A 138 5.06 -12.12 -5.06
C ILE A 138 5.96 -12.73 -6.14
N PHE A 139 6.41 -11.93 -7.11
CA PHE A 139 7.33 -12.39 -8.14
C PHE A 139 8.67 -12.83 -7.56
N LEU A 140 9.23 -12.08 -6.59
CA LEU A 140 10.45 -12.47 -5.89
C LEU A 140 10.27 -13.78 -5.12
N PHE A 141 9.18 -13.94 -4.37
CA PHE A 141 8.88 -15.19 -3.67
C PHE A 141 8.71 -16.38 -4.61
N LYS A 142 8.10 -16.19 -5.79
CA LYS A 142 8.00 -17.25 -6.81
C LYS A 142 9.35 -17.67 -7.37
N LYS A 143 10.31 -16.76 -7.47
CA LYS A 143 11.69 -17.06 -7.87
C LYS A 143 12.53 -17.72 -6.77
N GLY A 144 11.95 -17.97 -5.60
CA GLY A 144 12.65 -18.59 -4.47
C GLY A 144 13.45 -17.61 -3.62
N TYR A 145 13.33 -16.31 -3.87
CA TYR A 145 13.94 -15.31 -2.99
C TYR A 145 13.07 -15.14 -1.75
N ASP A 146 13.65 -15.44 -0.60
CA ASP A 146 13.05 -15.10 0.68
C ASP A 146 13.31 -13.63 0.98
N PHE A 147 12.28 -12.80 0.78
CA PHE A 147 12.31 -11.41 1.23
C PHE A 147 12.27 -11.41 2.77
N GLN A 148 13.45 -11.41 3.38
CA GLN A 148 13.66 -11.18 4.80
C GLN A 148 14.58 -9.95 4.90
N PRO A 149 14.08 -8.75 5.25
CA PRO A 149 14.96 -7.67 5.66
C PRO A 149 15.70 -8.17 6.91
N SER A 150 16.96 -8.54 6.71
CA SER A 150 17.80 -9.10 7.76
C SER A 150 17.89 -8.10 8.91
N SER A 151 17.70 -8.57 10.15
CA SER A 151 17.96 -7.77 11.36
C SER A 151 19.40 -7.25 11.42
N LEU A 152 20.35 -7.88 10.71
CA LEU A 152 21.71 -7.39 10.56
C LEU A 152 21.82 -6.15 9.67
N ALA A 153 20.88 -5.91 8.74
CA ALA A 153 20.87 -4.66 7.97
C ALA A 153 20.54 -3.45 8.85
N TRP A 154 19.65 -3.64 9.84
CA TRP A 154 19.37 -2.63 10.86
C TRP A 154 20.55 -2.38 11.81
N VAL A 155 21.29 -3.42 12.17
CA VAL A 155 22.50 -3.30 13.01
C VAL A 155 23.66 -2.67 12.23
N LEU A 156 23.84 -2.99 10.95
CA LEU A 156 24.89 -2.41 10.10
C LEU A 156 24.61 -0.93 9.81
N VAL A 157 23.36 -0.54 9.56
CA VAL A 157 22.99 0.88 9.40
C VAL A 157 23.23 1.70 10.67
N ASN A 158 23.03 1.11 11.86
CA ASN A 158 23.29 1.80 13.12
C ASN A 158 24.76 1.78 13.58
N ARG A 159 25.66 1.10 12.86
CA ARG A 159 27.06 0.88 13.30
C ARG A 159 28.11 1.64 12.49
N TYR A 160 27.74 2.29 11.39
CA TYR A 160 28.67 3.12 10.62
C TYR A 160 28.30 4.60 10.71
N PRO A 161 28.91 5.38 11.64
CA PRO A 161 29.10 6.79 11.36
C PRO A 161 30.05 6.87 10.15
N TYR A 162 29.65 7.63 9.15
CA TYR A 162 30.35 7.84 7.89
C TYR A 162 31.88 7.86 8.01
N HIS A 163 32.58 6.94 7.33
CA HIS A 163 33.94 7.20 6.88
C HIS A 163 34.30 6.36 5.63
N PRO A 164 34.67 6.98 4.50
CA PRO A 164 35.03 6.27 3.28
C PRO A 164 36.54 6.07 3.23
N LEU A 165 37.07 4.86 3.51
CA LEU A 165 38.47 4.56 3.20
C LEU A 165 38.62 3.11 2.73
N PHE A 166 38.86 2.98 1.43
CA PHE A 166 39.57 1.89 0.78
C PHE A 166 40.86 1.58 1.53
N PHE A 167 41.13 0.32 1.91
CA PHE A 167 42.49 -0.24 1.96
C PHE A 167 42.43 -1.76 1.83
N TYR A 168 43.04 -2.27 0.77
CA TYR A 168 43.23 -3.68 0.46
C TYR A 168 44.67 -4.01 0.87
N GLU A 169 44.89 -4.79 1.93
CA GLU A 169 46.18 -5.43 2.19
C GLU A 169 45.98 -6.87 2.66
N GLY A 170 46.48 -7.80 1.86
CA GLY A 170 46.72 -9.18 2.23
C GLY A 170 48.12 -9.56 1.80
N HIS A 171 49.03 -9.67 2.76
CA HIS A 171 50.37 -10.23 2.60
C HIS A 171 50.38 -11.71 3.00
N TRP A 172 50.99 -12.57 2.17
CA TRP A 172 51.63 -13.81 2.60
C TRP A 172 53.06 -13.85 2.03
N GLY A 173 54.02 -14.22 2.88
CA GLY A 173 55.44 -13.95 2.67
C GLY A 173 56.18 -14.84 1.66
N GLN A 174 57.08 -14.17 0.93
CA GLN A 174 58.38 -14.64 0.41
C GLN A 174 59.34 -13.40 0.49
N PRO A 175 60.65 -13.55 0.78
CA PRO A 175 61.51 -12.41 1.10
C PRO A 175 62.17 -11.74 -0.12
N SER A 176 61.79 -10.48 -0.37
CA SER A 176 62.56 -9.34 -0.95
C SER A 176 63.20 -9.45 -2.35
N PRO A 177 63.67 -8.33 -2.95
CA PRO A 177 63.40 -6.90 -2.74
C PRO A 177 62.69 -6.33 -4.00
N THR A 178 62.05 -5.16 -4.03
CA THR A 178 62.72 -3.90 -4.37
C THR A 178 61.67 -2.80 -4.68
N TYR A 179 61.94 -1.60 -4.15
CA TYR A 179 61.55 -0.24 -4.58
C TYR A 179 60.11 0.27 -4.43
N THR A 180 59.90 0.93 -3.28
CA THR A 180 59.55 2.36 -3.12
C THR A 180 59.49 3.19 -4.41
N PHE A 181 58.44 4.01 -4.55
CA PHE A 181 58.43 5.44 -4.90
C PHE A 181 57.03 5.79 -5.45
N ALA A 182 56.22 6.52 -4.66
CA ALA A 182 55.88 7.94 -4.86
C ALA A 182 54.64 8.07 -5.80
N ILE A 183 53.64 8.93 -5.59
CA ILE A 183 53.63 10.36 -5.28
C ILE A 183 52.19 10.71 -4.81
N GLN A 184 52.09 11.63 -3.86
CA GLN A 184 50.88 12.40 -3.54
C GLN A 184 50.49 13.30 -4.71
N VAL A 185 49.23 13.22 -5.19
CA VAL A 185 48.39 14.38 -5.53
C VAL A 185 46.94 14.01 -5.24
#